data_AF-A0A7W1PIL4-F1
#
_entry.id   AF-A0A7W1PIL4-F1
#
_cell.length_a   1.000
_cell.length_b   1.000
_cell.length_c   1.000
_cell.angle_alpha   90.00
_cell.angle_beta   90.00
_cell.angle_gamma   90.00
#
_symmetry.space_group_name_H-M   'P 1'
#
loop_
_entity.id
_entity.type
_entity.pdbx_description
1 polymer ?
#
loop_
_entity_poly.entity_id
_entity_poly.type
_entity_poly.pdbx_seq_one_letter_code
_entity_poly.pdbx_strand_id
1 'polypeptide(L)' 'MSTAQLEQALRARGIEATVDAEGAVAVMRLHGDDPQLADPDYRRSLVALAAEHGFRNLALEVAG' A
#
# COMPACT_ATOMS: atom_id res chain seq x y z
N MET A 1 3.98 -11.25 -8.85
CA MET A 1 3.64 -9.92 -8.28
C MET A 1 2.21 -9.65 -8.68
N SER A 2 1.28 -9.55 -7.72
CA SER A 2 -0.14 -9.32 -8.02
C SER A 2 -0.63 -8.17 -7.15
N THR A 3 -1.03 -7.08 -7.78
CA THR A 3 -1.64 -5.93 -7.10
C THR A 3 -2.93 -6.34 -6.39
N ALA A 4 -3.74 -7.21 -7.00
CA ALA A 4 -4.97 -7.73 -6.41
C ALA A 4 -4.74 -8.48 -5.08
N GLN A 5 -3.63 -9.21 -4.95
CA GLN A 5 -3.29 -9.89 -3.68
C GLN A 5 -2.88 -8.88 -2.60
N LEU A 6 -2.14 -7.83 -2.98
CA LEU A 6 -1.77 -6.75 -2.08
C LEU A 6 -3.00 -5.94 -1.64
N GLU A 7 -3.92 -5.61 -2.55
CA GLU A 7 -5.21 -4.98 -2.23
C GLU A 7 -6.03 -5.83 -1.25
N GLN A 8 -6.10 -7.14 -1.48
CA GLN A 8 -6.80 -8.06 -0.58
C GLN A 8 -6.17 -8.09 0.82
N ALA A 9 -4.84 -8.08 0.90
CA ALA A 9 -4.12 -8.05 2.18
C ALA A 9 -4.32 -6.72 2.92
N LEU A 10 -4.36 -5.60 2.19
CA LEU A 10 -4.67 -4.28 2.75
C LEU A 10 -6.10 -4.23 3.30
N ARG A 11 -7.08 -4.72 2.53
CA ARG A 11 -8.48 -4.80 2.99
C ARG A 11 -8.64 -5.70 4.22
N ALA A 12 -7.90 -6.81 4.30
CA ALA A 12 -7.91 -7.68 5.48
C ALA A 12 -7.36 -6.98 6.75
N ARG A 13 -6.56 -5.92 6.58
CA ARG A 13 -6.08 -5.04 7.65
C ARG A 13 -6.99 -3.82 7.87
N GLY A 14 -8.13 -3.74 7.18
CA GLY A 14 -9.07 -2.61 7.27
C GLY A 14 -8.65 -1.38 6.47
N ILE A 15 -7.69 -1.51 5.56
CA ILE A 15 -7.17 -0.40 4.75
C ILE A 15 -7.87 -0.43 3.39
N GLU A 16 -8.67 0.58 3.10
CA GLU A 16 -9.28 0.76 1.79
C GLU A 16 -8.30 1.47 0.86
N ALA A 17 -7.69 0.69 -0.04
CA ALA A 17 -6.74 1.17 -1.02
C ALA A 17 -6.97 0.54 -2.39
N THR A 18 -6.56 1.27 -3.43
CA THR A 18 -6.35 0.74 -4.77
C THR A 18 -4.85 0.66 -5.04
N VAL A 19 -4.40 -0.43 -5.65
CA VAL A 19 -2.98 -0.65 -5.96
C VAL A 19 -2.80 -0.84 -7.45
N ASP A 20 -2.01 0.05 -8.05
CA ASP A 20 -1.45 -0.11 -9.39
C ASP A 20 0.02 -0.56 -9.31
N ALA A 21 0.54 -1.10 -10.41
CA ALA A 21 1.94 -1.50 -10.51
C ALA A 21 2.62 -0.81 -11.68
N GLU A 22 3.74 -0.16 -11.41
CA GLU A 22 4.64 0.41 -12.41
C GLU A 22 5.99 -0.31 -12.30
N GLY A 23 6.11 -1.41 -13.06
CA GLY A 23 7.27 -2.29 -12.99
C GLY A 23 7.41 -2.96 -11.61
N ALA A 24 8.47 -2.59 -10.86
CA ALA A 24 8.73 -3.12 -9.51
C ALA A 24 8.22 -2.22 -8.38
N VAL A 25 7.46 -1.18 -8.72
CA VAL A 25 6.86 -0.22 -7.78
C VAL A 25 5.36 -0.49 -7.68
N ALA A 26 4.85 -0.64 -6.46
CA ALA A 26 3.42 -0.59 -6.19
C ALA A 26 3.02 0.87 -5.94
N VAL A 27 2.03 1.37 -6.67
CA VAL A 27 1.42 2.69 -6.44
C VAL A 27 0.12 2.45 -5.68
N MET A 28 0.10 2.79 -4.40
CA MET A 28 -1.05 2.61 -3.53
C MET A 28 -1.77 3.94 -3.34
N ARG A 29 -3.03 3.99 -3.79
CA ARG A 29 -3.96 5.11 -3.57
C ARG A 29 -4.85 4.79 -2.39
N LEU A 30 -4.81 5.61 -1.36
CA LEU A 30 -5.62 5.45 -0.16
C LEU A 30 -6.92 6.24 -0.31
N HIS A 31 -8.04 5.60 0.05
CA HIS A 31 -9.35 6.24 0.01
C HIS A 31 -9.62 6.91 1.35
N GLY A 32 -9.34 8.21 1.42
CA GLY A 32 -9.56 9.05 2.60
C GLY A 32 -8.30 9.39 3.39
N ASP A 33 -8.48 10.25 4.40
CA ASP A 33 -7.41 10.59 5.34
C ASP A 33 -7.18 9.44 6.32
N ASP A 34 -6.12 8.67 6.10
CA ASP A 34 -5.62 7.72 7.09
C ASP A 34 -4.57 8.42 7.98
N PRO A 35 -4.92 8.85 9.21
CA PRO A 35 -4.00 9.54 10.11
C PRO A 35 -2.80 8.67 10.50
N GLN A 36 -2.90 7.35 10.35
CA GLN A 36 -1.79 6.43 10.61
C GLN A 36 -0.67 6.58 9.59
N LEU A 37 -0.94 7.17 8.41
CA LEU A 37 0.11 7.48 7.44
C LEU A 37 1.14 8.47 7.96
N ALA A 38 0.81 9.28 8.97
CA ALA A 38 1.80 10.13 9.63
C ALA A 38 2.83 9.31 10.44
N ASP A 39 2.47 8.10 10.88
CA ASP A 39 3.34 7.20 11.63
C ASP A 39 4.38 6.52 10.71
N PRO A 40 5.69 6.74 10.94
CA PRO A 40 6.75 6.08 10.19
C PRO A 40 6.71 4.54 10.26
N ASP A 41 6.30 3.96 11.39
CA ASP A 41 6.29 2.51 11.56
C ASP A 41 5.13 1.87 10.80
N TYR A 42 3.98 2.55 10.76
CA TYR A 42 2.89 2.18 9.88
C TYR A 42 3.32 2.19 8.41
N ARG A 43 3.97 3.27 7.95
CA ARG A 43 4.49 3.33 6.56
C ARG A 43 5.49 2.22 6.25
N ARG A 44 6.39 1.88 7.18
CA ARG A 44 7.31 0.74 7.01
C ARG A 44 6.57 -0.59 6.91
N SER A 45 5.51 -0.78 7.69
CA SER A 45 4.70 -2.01 7.64
C SER A 45 4.02 -2.21 6.28
N LEU A 46 3.61 -1.13 5.62
CA LEU A 46 3.03 -1.15 4.28
C LEU A 46 4.07 -1.51 3.21
N VAL A 47 5.28 -0.95 3.32
CA VAL A 47 6.40 -1.30 2.44
C VAL A 47 6.77 -2.79 2.59
N ALA A 48 6.86 -3.27 3.83
CA ALA A 48 7.14 -4.68 4.11
C ALA A 48 6.07 -5.60 3.51
N LEU A 49 4.79 -5.25 3.69
CA LEU A 49 3.68 -5.98 3.06
C LEU A 49 3.82 -5.99 1.53
N ALA A 50 4.09 -4.84 0.91
CA ALA A 50 4.29 -4.77 -0.54
C ALA A 50 5.45 -5.67 -1.01
N ALA A 51 6.53 -5.74 -0.23
CA ALA A 51 7.68 -6.61 -0.50
C ALA A 51 7.35 -8.10 -0.39
N GLU A 52 6.53 -8.52 0.56
CA GLU A 52 6.00 -9.89 0.66
C GLU A 52 5.21 -10.29 -0.60
N HIS A 53 4.58 -9.32 -1.28
CA HIS A 53 3.86 -9.50 -2.54
C HIS A 53 4.72 -9.24 -3.81
N GLY A 54 6.02 -9.01 -3.62
CA GLY A 54 7.03 -8.94 -4.68
C GLY A 54 7.33 -7.53 -5.20
N PHE A 55 6.86 -6.47 -4.55
CA PHE A 55 7.17 -5.08 -4.91
C PHE A 55 8.35 -4.54 -4.09
N ARG A 56 9.32 -3.91 -4.74
CA ARG A 56 10.51 -3.38 -4.04
C ARG A 56 10.28 -2.01 -3.44
N ASN A 57 9.43 -1.21 -4.07
CA ASN A 57 9.12 0.14 -3.65
C ASN A 57 7.61 0.32 -3.58
N LEU A 58 7.18 1.21 -2.69
CA LEU A 58 5.79 1.61 -2.53
C LEU A 58 5.71 3.13 -2.67
N ALA A 59 4.89 3.60 -3.61
CA ALA A 59 4.47 4.99 -3.69
C ALA A 59 3.10 5.12 -3.02
N LEU A 60 2.94 6.14 -2.17
CA LEU A 60 1.69 6.43 -1.48
C LEU A 60 1.07 7.68 -2.10
N GLU A 61 -0.12 7.54 -2.68
CA GLU A 61 -0.95 8.67 -3.10
C GLU A 61 -2.04 8.89 -2.05
N VAL A 62 -1.99 10.04 -1.40
CA VAL A 62 -3.03 10.49 -0.46
C VAL A 62 -3.93 11.44 -1.23
N ALA A 63 -5.13 10.98 -1.58
CA ALA A 63 -6.17 11.84 -2.11
C ALA A 63 -6.74 12.66 -0.94
N GLY A 64 -6.30 13.91 -0.83
CA GLY A 64 -6.85 14.89 0.11
C GLY A 64 -8.20 15.46 -0.34
#